data_AF-F8NT81-F1
#
_entry.id   AF-F8NT81-F1
#
_cell.length_a   1.000
_cell.length_b   1.000
_cell.length_c   1.000
_cell.angle_alpha   90.00
_cell.angle_beta   90.00
_cell.angle_gamma   90.00
#
_symmetry.space_group_name_H-M   'P 1'
#
loop_
_entity.id
_entity.type
_entity.pdbx_description
1 polymer ?
#
loop_
_entity_poly.entity_id
_entity_poly.type
_entity_poly.pdbx_seq_one_letter_code
_entity_poly.pdbx_strand_id
1 'polypeptide(L)'
;MPATHTNTISLHSSCTQDSTSYIPRLRLLLHEIGYRYEAQRPPNPGFRESFHEWFQTTLGPALSWDSKRLHGLEHASSGIAERAYPYANTEMNLLMGKLTAIAIVLDDSIEDEEMYGHM
;
A
#
# COMPACT_ATOMS: atom_id res chain seq x y z
N MET A 1 50.41 -11.23 23.17
CA MET A 1 49.20 -11.53 23.95
C MET A 1 49.08 -10.49 25.06
N PRO A 2 48.17 -9.53 24.92
CA PRO A 2 47.41 -9.05 26.07
C PRO A 2 45.90 -8.97 25.79
N ALA A 3 45.18 -8.78 26.89
CA ALA A 3 43.82 -9.23 27.14
C ALA A 3 42.69 -8.43 26.47
N THR A 4 41.63 -9.20 26.25
CA THR A 4 40.22 -8.92 25.99
C THR A 4 39.67 -7.69 26.72
N HIS A 5 39.08 -6.76 25.97
CA HIS A 5 38.06 -5.85 26.48
C HIS A 5 36.72 -6.24 25.87
N THR A 6 35.94 -6.99 26.64
CA THR A 6 34.55 -7.31 26.34
C THR A 6 33.71 -6.08 26.66
N ASN A 7 33.33 -5.32 25.63
CA ASN A 7 32.36 -4.25 25.78
C ASN A 7 30.97 -4.86 25.98
N THR A 8 30.54 -4.94 27.23
CA THR A 8 29.19 -5.32 27.63
C THR A 8 28.23 -4.21 27.20
N ILE A 9 27.53 -4.40 26.08
CA ILE A 9 26.46 -3.50 25.65
C ILE A 9 25.28 -3.71 26.61
N SER A 10 25.10 -2.76 27.52
CA SER A 10 23.93 -2.63 28.37
C SER A 10 22.69 -2.36 27.50
N LEU A 11 21.94 -3.42 27.19
CA LEU A 11 20.60 -3.36 26.61
C LEU A 11 19.60 -3.00 27.71
N HIS A 12 19.62 -1.73 28.11
CA HIS A 12 18.49 -1.09 28.78
C HIS A 12 18.07 0.11 27.93
N SER A 13 17.53 -0.18 26.75
CA SER A 13 16.82 0.84 25.98
C SER A 13 15.38 0.86 26.49
N SER A 14 15.12 1.84 27.36
CA SER A 14 13.78 2.18 27.81
C SER A 14 12.91 2.45 26.59
N CYS A 15 11.88 1.62 26.42
CA CYS A 15 10.86 1.76 25.39
C CYS A 15 10.02 3.02 25.65
N THR A 16 10.55 4.18 25.29
CA THR A 16 9.78 5.36 24.95
C THR A 16 9.72 5.38 23.42
N GLN A 17 8.68 4.78 22.85
CA GLN A 17 8.42 4.82 21.41
C GLN A 17 8.04 6.24 21.03
N ASP A 18 9.05 7.03 20.75
CA ASP A 18 8.94 8.33 20.13
C ASP A 18 8.48 8.10 18.67
N SER A 19 7.26 8.53 18.33
CA SER A 19 6.70 8.43 16.97
C SER A 19 7.55 9.16 15.93
N THR A 20 8.53 9.92 16.38
CA THR A 20 9.56 10.67 15.64
C THR A 20 10.66 9.80 15.01
N SER A 21 10.81 8.52 15.36
CA SER A 21 11.91 7.65 14.90
C SER A 21 11.51 6.62 13.82
N TYR A 22 10.60 6.96 12.90
CA TYR A 22 10.27 6.06 11.78
C TYR A 22 11.16 6.31 10.55
N ILE A 23 11.68 7.53 10.36
CA ILE A 23 12.51 7.89 9.20
C ILE A 23 13.76 7.02 9.08
N PRO A 24 14.56 6.78 10.15
CA PRO A 24 15.73 5.89 10.05
C PRO A 24 15.34 4.46 9.67
N ARG A 25 14.22 3.96 10.21
CA ARG A 25 13.71 2.61 9.91
C ARG A 25 13.25 2.48 8.46
N LEU A 26 12.54 3.46 7.93
CA LEU A 26 12.16 3.50 6.51
C LEU A 26 13.38 3.56 5.60
N ARG A 27 14.39 4.39 5.93
CA ARG A 27 15.64 4.46 5.14
C ARG A 27 16.37 3.13 5.12
N LEU A 28 16.45 2.46 6.27
CA LEU A 28 17.04 1.12 6.36
C LEU A 28 16.26 0.13 5.49
N LEU A 29 14.94 0.08 5.62
CA LEU A 29 14.08 -0.79 4.81
C LEU A 29 14.26 -0.55 3.31
N LEU A 30 14.20 0.70 2.86
CA LEU A 30 14.38 1.06 1.44
C LEU A 30 15.76 0.65 0.95
N HIS A 31 16.79 0.81 1.76
CA HIS A 31 18.14 0.36 1.43
C HIS A 31 18.23 -1.17 1.31
N GLU A 32 17.65 -1.90 2.28
CA GLU A 32 17.68 -3.37 2.33
C GLU A 32 16.92 -4.02 1.17
N ILE A 33 15.78 -3.46 0.76
CA ILE A 33 15.05 -3.95 -0.43
C ILE A 33 15.69 -3.48 -1.74
N GLY A 34 16.82 -2.76 -1.67
CA GLY A 34 17.52 -2.25 -2.85
C GLY A 34 16.75 -1.18 -3.61
N TYR A 35 15.82 -0.48 -2.95
CA TYR A 35 14.99 0.54 -3.57
C TYR A 35 15.87 1.62 -4.21
N ARG A 36 15.59 1.88 -5.49
CA ARG A 36 16.13 3.01 -6.24
C ARG A 36 14.95 3.73 -6.85
N TYR A 37 15.04 5.06 -6.90
CA TYR A 37 14.02 5.82 -7.59
C TYR A 37 14.08 5.48 -9.08
N GLU A 38 13.00 4.91 -9.60
CA GLU A 38 12.76 4.73 -11.02
C GLU A 38 11.66 5.71 -11.45
N ALA A 39 11.87 6.40 -12.57
CA ALA A 39 10.85 7.27 -13.12
C ALA A 39 9.60 6.45 -13.45
N GLN A 40 8.43 6.98 -13.10
CA GLN A 40 7.17 6.30 -13.38
C GLN A 40 7.01 6.10 -14.88
N ARG A 41 6.60 4.89 -15.26
CA ARG A 41 6.22 4.60 -16.64
C ARG A 41 4.96 5.40 -17.01
N PRO A 42 4.80 5.76 -18.29
CA PRO A 42 3.56 6.35 -18.74
C PRO A 42 2.40 5.37 -18.44
N PRO A 43 1.22 5.90 -18.05
CA PRO A 43 0.05 5.06 -17.79
C PRO A 43 -0.33 4.22 -19.00
N ASN A 44 -0.92 3.05 -18.77
CA ASN A 44 -1.46 2.21 -19.84
C ASN A 44 -2.89 2.69 -20.16
N PRO A 45 -3.13 3.35 -21.32
CA PRO A 45 -4.42 3.95 -21.62
C PRO A 45 -5.53 2.90 -21.74
N GLY A 46 -5.26 1.76 -22.38
CA GLY A 46 -6.25 0.69 -22.53
C GLY A 46 -6.66 0.08 -21.19
N PHE A 47 -5.70 -0.05 -20.26
CA PHE A 47 -6.01 -0.44 -18.88
C PHE A 47 -6.90 0.60 -18.20
N ARG A 48 -6.52 1.88 -18.24
CA ARG A 48 -7.26 2.95 -17.55
C ARG A 48 -8.69 3.08 -18.06
N GLU A 49 -8.89 3.03 -19.36
CA GLU A 49 -10.22 3.09 -19.97
C GLU A 49 -11.10 1.91 -19.53
N SER A 50 -10.59 0.68 -19.67
CA SER A 50 -11.34 -0.53 -19.26
C SER A 50 -11.59 -0.59 -17.76
N PHE A 51 -10.64 -0.12 -16.96
CA PHE A 51 -10.77 -0.07 -15.51
C PHE A 51 -11.81 0.97 -15.09
N HIS A 52 -11.77 2.17 -15.67
CA HIS A 52 -12.76 3.22 -15.45
C HIS A 52 -14.16 2.74 -15.79
N GLU A 53 -14.34 2.15 -16.98
CA GLU A 53 -15.64 1.62 -17.40
C GLU A 53 -16.17 0.57 -16.42
N TRP A 54 -15.36 -0.42 -16.06
CA TRP A 54 -15.76 -1.42 -15.07
C TRP A 54 -16.08 -0.79 -13.70
N PHE A 55 -15.26 0.17 -13.25
CA PHE A 55 -15.46 0.83 -11.97
C PHE A 55 -16.79 1.56 -11.94
N GLN A 56 -17.10 2.35 -12.96
CA GLN A 56 -18.34 3.12 -13.04
C GLN A 56 -19.59 2.25 -13.24
N THR A 57 -19.46 1.11 -13.92
CA THR A 57 -20.61 0.23 -14.23
C THR A 57 -20.84 -0.87 -13.19
N THR A 58 -19.82 -1.24 -12.42
CA THR A 58 -19.86 -2.42 -11.53
C THR A 58 -19.60 -2.05 -10.09
N LEU A 59 -18.39 -1.57 -9.76
CA LEU A 59 -18.00 -1.39 -8.36
C LEU A 59 -18.63 -0.14 -7.75
N GLY A 60 -18.54 1.01 -8.42
CA GLY A 60 -19.09 2.29 -7.95
C GLY A 60 -20.56 2.20 -7.56
N PRO A 61 -21.45 1.66 -8.41
CA PRO A 61 -22.87 1.50 -8.08
C PRO A 61 -23.16 0.54 -6.93
N ALA A 62 -22.25 -0.39 -6.63
CA ALA A 62 -22.39 -1.33 -5.51
C ALA A 62 -22.04 -0.69 -4.16
N LEU A 63 -21.44 0.50 -4.15
CA LEU A 63 -21.01 1.21 -2.95
C LEU A 63 -21.94 2.39 -2.66
N SER A 64 -22.28 2.60 -1.39
CA SER A 64 -23.02 3.79 -0.92
C SER A 64 -22.12 5.01 -0.74
N TRP A 65 -20.89 4.97 -1.25
CA TRP A 65 -19.88 5.99 -1.05
C TRP A 65 -20.14 7.24 -1.88
N ASP A 66 -19.70 8.39 -1.37
CA ASP A 66 -19.79 9.64 -2.13
C ASP A 66 -18.81 9.66 -3.33
N SER A 67 -19.06 10.58 -4.26
CA SER A 67 -18.29 10.71 -5.50
C SER A 67 -16.80 10.97 -5.26
N LYS A 68 -16.43 11.67 -4.18
CA LYS A 68 -15.04 11.98 -3.84
C LYS A 68 -14.32 10.72 -3.38
N ARG A 69 -14.95 9.92 -2.53
CA ARG A 69 -14.41 8.64 -2.05
C ARG A 69 -14.30 7.63 -3.18
N LEU A 70 -15.31 7.54 -4.05
CA LEU A 70 -15.27 6.71 -5.25
C LEU A 70 -14.12 7.11 -6.20
N HIS A 71 -13.96 8.41 -6.48
CA HIS A 71 -12.85 8.90 -7.30
C HIS A 71 -11.48 8.60 -6.66
N GLY A 72 -11.37 8.76 -5.34
CA GLY A 72 -10.16 8.42 -4.60
C GLY A 72 -9.82 6.93 -4.69
N LEU A 73 -10.82 6.07 -4.53
CA LEU A 73 -10.67 4.62 -4.66
C LEU A 73 -10.23 4.22 -6.07
N GLU A 74 -10.88 4.74 -7.10
CA GLU A 74 -10.56 4.46 -8.50
C GLU A 74 -9.12 4.86 -8.83
N HIS A 75 -8.72 6.07 -8.43
CA HIS A 75 -7.38 6.59 -8.66
C HIS A 75 -6.31 5.82 -7.86
N ALA A 76 -6.59 5.48 -6.60
CA ALA A 76 -5.66 4.75 -5.76
C ALA A 76 -5.44 3.33 -6.27
N SER A 77 -6.51 2.59 -6.53
CA SER A 77 -6.45 1.19 -6.99
C SER A 77 -5.78 1.05 -8.36
N SER A 78 -6.13 1.91 -9.33
CA SER A 78 -5.47 1.92 -10.64
C SER A 78 -4.00 2.30 -10.55
N GLY A 79 -3.66 3.33 -9.76
CA GLY A 79 -2.28 3.75 -9.56
C GLY A 79 -1.42 2.72 -8.83
N ILE A 80 -1.99 1.94 -7.91
CA ILE A 80 -1.29 0.82 -7.25
C ILE A 80 -1.00 -0.28 -8.27
N ALA A 81 -1.98 -0.68 -9.09
CA ALA A 81 -1.78 -1.71 -10.09
C ALA A 81 -0.65 -1.34 -11.07
N GLU A 82 -0.66 -0.12 -11.63
CA GLU A 82 0.37 0.33 -12.58
C GLU A 82 1.78 0.40 -11.96
N ARG A 83 1.88 0.79 -10.67
CA ARG A 83 3.18 0.89 -9.97
C ARG A 83 3.71 -0.45 -9.49
N ALA A 84 2.84 -1.33 -9.01
CA ALA A 84 3.23 -2.64 -8.50
C ALA A 84 3.53 -3.63 -9.65
N TYR A 85 2.87 -3.46 -10.80
CA TYR A 85 3.00 -4.35 -11.95
C TYR A 85 3.39 -3.58 -13.24
N PRO A 86 4.53 -2.86 -13.26
CA PRO A 86 4.90 -1.95 -14.36
C PRO A 86 5.25 -2.65 -15.68
N TYR A 87 5.37 -3.99 -15.67
CA TYR A 87 5.65 -4.84 -16.84
C TYR A 87 4.48 -5.73 -17.22
N ALA A 88 3.36 -5.66 -16.49
CA ALA A 88 2.17 -6.43 -16.80
C ALA A 88 1.50 -5.91 -18.08
N ASN A 89 0.88 -6.84 -18.80
CA ASN A 89 0.00 -6.48 -19.92
C ASN A 89 -1.30 -5.84 -19.39
N THR A 90 -2.13 -5.35 -20.31
CA THR A 90 -3.41 -4.70 -19.99
C THR A 90 -4.34 -5.60 -19.18
N GLU A 91 -4.44 -6.88 -19.54
CA GLU A 91 -5.34 -7.82 -18.85
C GLU A 91 -4.93 -8.07 -17.40
N MET A 92 -3.63 -8.28 -17.16
CA MET A 92 -3.10 -8.48 -15.80
C MET A 92 -3.25 -7.20 -14.97
N ASN A 93 -2.95 -6.02 -15.53
CA ASN A 93 -3.19 -4.76 -14.82
C ASN A 93 -4.67 -4.56 -14.51
N LEU A 94 -5.56 -4.91 -15.43
CA LEU A 94 -7.01 -4.86 -15.20
C LEU A 94 -7.43 -5.78 -14.04
N LEU A 95 -6.97 -7.03 -14.04
CA LEU A 95 -7.24 -7.97 -12.96
C LEU A 95 -6.73 -7.43 -11.62
N MET A 96 -5.48 -6.99 -11.56
CA MET A 96 -4.88 -6.48 -10.33
C MET A 96 -5.56 -5.22 -9.83
N GLY A 97 -5.90 -4.27 -10.72
CA GLY A 97 -6.63 -3.06 -10.36
C GLY A 97 -8.00 -3.38 -9.75
N LYS A 98 -8.75 -4.33 -10.34
CA LYS A 98 -10.05 -4.77 -9.82
C LYS A 98 -9.92 -5.39 -8.44
N LEU A 99 -8.97 -6.31 -8.26
CA LEU A 99 -8.70 -6.95 -6.98
C LEU A 99 -8.28 -5.95 -5.91
N THR A 100 -7.41 -5.00 -6.25
CA THR A 100 -6.98 -3.94 -5.33
C THR A 100 -8.14 -3.05 -4.92
N ALA A 101 -9.00 -2.63 -5.87
CA ALA A 101 -10.17 -1.82 -5.54
C ALA A 101 -11.12 -2.54 -4.58
N ILE A 102 -11.41 -3.82 -4.84
CA ILE A 102 -12.26 -4.64 -3.96
C ILE A 102 -11.60 -4.82 -2.59
N ALA A 103 -10.30 -5.09 -2.54
CA ALA A 103 -9.58 -5.25 -1.27
C ALA A 103 -9.63 -3.99 -0.41
N ILE A 104 -9.42 -2.81 -1.00
CA ILE A 104 -9.51 -1.52 -0.29
C ILE A 104 -10.93 -1.31 0.23
N VAL A 105 -11.96 -1.60 -0.59
CA VAL A 105 -13.36 -1.49 -0.16
C VAL A 105 -13.65 -2.39 1.03
N LEU A 106 -13.20 -3.65 1.00
CA LEU A 106 -13.43 -4.59 2.09
C LEU A 106 -12.74 -4.11 3.37
N ASP A 107 -11.48 -3.69 3.29
CA ASP A 107 -10.72 -3.12 4.41
C ASP A 107 -11.42 -1.90 5.02
N ASP A 108 -11.88 -0.98 4.19
CA ASP A 108 -12.61 0.24 4.58
C ASP A 108 -14.04 -0.04 5.11
N SER A 109 -14.62 -1.19 4.79
CA SER A 109 -15.97 -1.58 5.19
C SER A 109 -16.03 -2.40 6.48
N ILE A 110 -14.88 -2.94 6.91
CA ILE A 110 -14.74 -3.58 8.21
C ILE A 110 -14.65 -2.44 9.24
N GLU A 111 -15.81 -1.91 9.65
CA GLU A 111 -15.88 -1.03 10.81
C GLU A 111 -15.49 -1.82 12.07
N ASP A 112 -14.62 -1.24 12.89
CA ASP A 112 -13.98 -1.78 14.11
C ASP A 112 -14.94 -2.39 15.18
N GLU A 113 -16.27 -2.32 15.00
CA GLU A 113 -17.24 -2.76 16.03
C GLU A 113 -17.28 -4.28 16.26
N GLU A 114 -16.92 -5.12 15.28
CA GLU A 114 -16.85 -6.58 15.49
C GLU A 114 -15.47 -7.10 15.94
N MET A 115 -14.38 -6.33 15.78
CA MET A 115 -13.04 -6.83 16.13
C MET A 115 -12.71 -6.66 17.62
N TYR A 116 -13.23 -5.62 18.29
CA TYR A 116 -12.98 -5.33 19.71
C TYR A 116 -14.21 -5.45 20.62
N GLY A 117 -15.40 -5.76 20.08
CA GLY A 117 -16.62 -5.99 20.87
C GLY A 117 -16.63 -7.28 21.71
N HIS A 118 -15.58 -8.11 21.58
CA HIS A 118 -15.43 -9.40 22.25
C HIS A 118 -14.17 -9.54 23.12
N MET A 119 -13.50 -8.43 23.48
CA MET A 119 -12.50 -8.43 24.57
C MET A 119 -13.07 -7.91 25.88
#